data_AF-A0AAV1AKE0-F1
#
_entry.id   AF-A0AAV1AKE0-F1
#
_cell.length_a   1.000
_cell.length_b   1.000
_cell.length_c   1.000
_cell.angle_alpha   90.00
_cell.angle_beta   90.00
_cell.angle_gamma   90.00
#
_symmetry.space_group_name_H-M   'P 1'
#
loop_
_entity.id
_entity.type
_entity.pdbx_description
1 polymer ?
#
loop_
_entity_poly.entity_id
_entity_poly.type
_entity_poly.pdbx_seq_one_letter_code
_entity_poly.pdbx_strand_id
1 'polypeptide(L)'
;MNGSAGEVSYAKSSSLQGIIDEEKLDTFNIPTYYPSSSEVNIEVLGEGSFAINKLEIFEVNWNDLDCWEALDIGSEMLKSFKDNGYNMAQCIRAGIESLLVCHFGDSVIEEIFDGYKNILND
;
A
#
# COMPACT_ATOMS: atom_id res chain seq x y z
N MET A 1 6.84 -1.54 -0.10
CA MET A 1 6.06 -2.55 0.66
C MET A 1 6.41 -3.91 0.09
N ASN A 2 7.30 -4.63 0.74
CA ASN A 2 7.73 -5.93 0.28
C ASN A 2 6.64 -6.87 0.76
N GLY A 3 5.69 -7.22 -0.12
CA GLY A 3 4.72 -8.27 0.17
C GLY A 3 5.51 -9.50 0.57
N SER A 4 5.48 -9.84 1.86
CA SER A 4 6.28 -10.92 2.42
C SER A 4 5.84 -12.20 1.74
N ALA A 5 6.68 -12.73 0.85
CA ALA A 5 6.55 -14.07 0.29
C ALA A 5 6.89 -15.16 1.35
N GLY A 6 6.56 -14.90 2.62
CA GLY A 6 6.76 -15.82 3.74
C GLY A 6 5.51 -16.67 3.98
N GLU A 7 5.68 -17.80 4.65
CA GLU A 7 4.59 -18.69 5.12
C GLU A 7 3.61 -18.01 6.09
N VAL A 8 3.86 -16.76 6.49
CA VAL A 8 3.13 -15.99 7.51
C VAL A 8 2.43 -14.74 6.94
N SER A 9 2.30 -14.63 5.62
CA SER A 9 1.62 -13.45 5.02
C SER A 9 0.11 -13.49 5.29
N TYR A 10 -0.49 -12.34 5.58
CA TYR A 10 -1.93 -12.25 5.85
C TYR A 10 -2.76 -12.79 4.68
N ALA A 11 -2.33 -12.54 3.44
CA ALA A 11 -3.01 -13.09 2.27
C ALA A 11 -3.08 -14.63 2.29
N LYS A 12 -2.01 -15.32 2.70
CA LYS A 12 -2.03 -16.78 2.90
C LYS A 12 -2.90 -17.19 4.09
N SER A 13 -2.96 -16.37 5.14
CA SER A 13 -3.89 -16.61 6.27
C SER A 13 -5.35 -16.48 5.84
N SER A 14 -5.69 -15.49 5.01
CA SER A 14 -7.03 -15.28 4.48
C SER A 14 -7.46 -16.37 3.50
N SER A 15 -6.54 -16.90 2.69
CA SER A 15 -6.83 -18.07 1.86
C SER A 15 -7.08 -19.32 2.71
N LEU A 16 -6.26 -19.56 3.74
CA LEU A 16 -6.46 -20.67 4.69
C LEU A 16 -7.78 -20.57 5.47
N GLN A 17 -8.28 -19.36 5.71
CA GLN A 17 -9.57 -19.11 6.36
C GLN A 17 -10.77 -19.21 5.39
N GLY A 18 -10.52 -19.38 4.08
CA GLY A 18 -11.56 -19.50 3.06
C GLY A 18 -12.18 -18.17 2.63
N ILE A 19 -11.55 -17.04 2.97
CA ILE A 19 -12.02 -15.69 2.64
C ILE A 19 -11.75 -15.38 1.17
N ILE A 20 -10.60 -15.83 0.66
CA ILE A 20 -10.18 -15.66 -0.73
C ILE A 20 -9.77 -17.01 -1.32
N ASP A 21 -10.11 -17.23 -2.58
CA ASP A 21 -9.69 -18.44 -3.31
C ASP A 21 -8.17 -18.43 -3.50
N GLU A 22 -7.48 -19.51 -3.11
CA GLU A 22 -6.02 -19.64 -3.23
C GLU A 22 -5.53 -19.47 -4.68
N GLU A 23 -6.23 -20.09 -5.64
CA GLU A 23 -5.91 -19.93 -7.07
C GLU A 23 -6.05 -18.48 -7.57
N LYS A 24 -7.00 -17.71 -7.01
CA LYS A 24 -7.12 -16.29 -7.32
C LYS A 24 -6.01 -15.48 -6.67
N LEU A 25 -5.61 -15.84 -5.45
CA LEU A 25 -4.50 -15.18 -4.78
C LEU A 25 -3.19 -15.35 -5.57
N ASP A 26 -2.90 -16.56 -6.04
CA ASP A 26 -1.69 -16.87 -6.80
C ASP A 26 -1.62 -16.16 -8.15
N THR A 27 -2.77 -15.84 -8.73
CA THR A 27 -2.87 -15.13 -10.02
C THR A 27 -2.96 -13.62 -9.89
N PHE A 28 -3.22 -13.09 -8.69
CA PHE A 28 -3.35 -11.66 -8.46
C PHE A 28 -1.98 -10.99 -8.38
N ASN A 29 -1.75 -10.00 -9.25
CA ASN A 29 -0.53 -9.20 -9.27
C ASN A 29 -0.88 -7.72 -9.14
N ILE A 30 -0.10 -6.99 -8.34
CA ILE A 30 -0.24 -5.54 -8.22
C ILE A 30 0.64 -4.88 -9.30
N PRO A 31 0.08 -4.04 -10.18
CA PRO A 31 0.80 -3.43 -11.30
C PRO A 31 1.66 -2.23 -10.84
N THR A 32 2.45 -2.42 -9.79
CA THR A 32 3.27 -1.38 -9.18
C THR A 32 4.71 -1.86 -9.08
N TYR A 33 5.63 -1.02 -9.54
CA TYR A 33 7.06 -1.24 -9.42
C TYR A 33 7.72 -0.01 -8.78
N TYR A 34 8.61 -0.26 -7.83
CA TYR A 34 9.34 0.79 -7.11
C TYR A 34 10.80 0.74 -7.56
N PRO A 35 11.20 1.56 -8.55
CA PRO A 35 12.56 1.55 -9.06
C PRO A 35 13.53 2.09 -8.01
N SER A 36 14.74 1.55 -8.00
CA SER A 36 15.88 2.15 -7.31
C SER A 36 16.35 3.42 -8.01
N SER A 37 17.05 4.29 -7.28
CA SER A 37 17.69 5.47 -7.89
C SER A 37 18.65 5.11 -9.01
N SER A 38 19.33 3.97 -8.91
CA SER A 38 20.20 3.43 -9.96
C SER A 38 19.43 3.08 -11.24
N GLU A 39 18.29 2.39 -11.12
CA GLU A 39 17.45 2.02 -12.27
C GLU A 39 16.88 3.27 -12.95
N VAL A 40 16.40 4.25 -12.17
CA VAL A 40 15.94 5.55 -12.71
C VAL A 40 17.08 6.25 -13.47
N ASN A 41 18.28 6.28 -12.90
CA ASN A 41 19.42 6.93 -13.53
C ASN A 41 19.84 6.25 -14.84
N ILE A 42 19.88 4.91 -14.85
CA ILE A 42 20.19 4.12 -16.05
C ILE A 42 19.18 4.40 -17.15
N GLU A 43 17.89 4.41 -16.84
CA GLU A 43 16.84 4.60 -17.84
C GLU A 43 16.86 6.00 -18.45
N VAL A 44 17.04 7.04 -17.62
CA VAL A 44 17.10 8.43 -18.10
C VAL A 44 18.32 8.67 -18.99
N LEU A 45 19.49 8.15 -18.59
CA LEU A 45 20.71 8.25 -19.40
C LEU A 45 20.64 7.39 -20.67
N GLY A 46 19.98 6.23 -20.59
CA GLY A 46 19.79 5.32 -21.71
C GLY A 46 18.85 5.90 -22.77
N GLU A 47 17.80 6.60 -22.36
CA GLU A 47 16.89 7.31 -23.28
C GLU A 47 17.55 8.57 -23.87
N GLY A 48 18.23 9.38 -23.04
CA GLY A 48 19.15 10.44 -23.48
C GLY A 48 18.54 11.81 -23.81
N SER A 49 17.22 11.99 -23.71
CA SER A 49 16.57 13.30 -23.90
C SER A 49 16.73 14.23 -22.70
N PHE A 50 17.03 13.69 -21.52
CA PHE A 50 17.11 14.45 -20.27
C PHE A 50 18.45 14.27 -19.57
N ALA A 51 18.87 15.30 -18.85
CA ALA A 51 19.97 15.24 -17.90
C ALA A 51 19.42 15.31 -16.47
N ILE A 52 19.96 14.49 -15.57
CA ILE A 52 19.61 14.52 -14.15
C ILE A 52 20.47 15.56 -13.44
N ASN A 53 19.86 16.68 -13.04
CA ASN A 53 20.56 17.71 -12.26
C ASN A 53 20.64 17.36 -10.77
N LYS A 54 19.62 16.67 -10.24
CA LYS A 54 19.53 16.26 -8.83
C LYS A 54 18.68 15.01 -8.71
N LEU A 55 19.13 14.02 -7.95
CA LEU A 55 18.39 12.81 -7.59
C LEU A 55 18.63 12.51 -6.12
N GLU A 56 17.55 12.49 -5.33
CA GLU A 56 17.59 12.28 -3.88
C GLU A 56 16.50 11.27 -3.48
N ILE A 57 16.77 10.51 -2.43
CA ILE A 57 15.82 9.58 -1.81
C ILE A 57 15.54 10.12 -0.41
N PHE A 58 14.26 10.14 -0.05
CA PHE A 58 13.81 10.53 1.28
C PHE A 58 12.99 9.40 1.89
N GLU A 59 13.23 9.15 3.17
CA GLU A 59 12.38 8.28 3.95
C GLU A 59 11.15 9.08 4.39
N VAL A 60 9.97 8.56 4.09
CA VAL A 60 8.71 9.11 4.57
C VAL A 60 8.29 8.27 5.78
N ASN A 61 8.24 8.91 6.95
CA ASN A 61 7.68 8.28 8.12
C ASN A 61 6.15 8.33 8.04
N TRP A 62 5.55 7.19 7.70
CA TRP A 62 4.10 7.04 7.59
C TRP A 62 3.38 7.12 8.94
N ASN A 63 4.10 6.99 10.05
CA ASN A 63 3.57 7.11 11.41
C ASN A 63 3.66 8.53 11.98
N ASP A 64 4.41 9.44 11.33
CA ASP A 64 4.55 10.81 11.84
C ASP A 64 3.34 11.67 11.44
N LEU A 65 2.54 11.96 12.45
CA LEU A 65 1.38 12.86 12.47
C LEU A 65 1.69 14.26 11.88
N ASP A 66 2.96 14.66 11.86
CA ASP A 66 3.43 15.97 11.37
C ASP A 66 3.11 16.22 9.89
N CYS A 67 2.98 15.16 9.07
CA CYS A 67 2.61 15.31 7.66
C CYS A 67 1.15 15.78 7.49
N TRP A 68 0.29 15.52 8.48
CA TRP A 68 -1.14 15.81 8.41
C TRP A 68 -1.54 17.06 9.20
N GLU A 69 -0.80 17.44 10.25
CA GLU A 69 -1.01 18.73 10.94
C GLU A 69 -0.81 19.95 10.01
N ALA A 70 0.02 19.80 8.96
CA ALA A 70 0.23 20.82 7.95
C ALA A 70 -0.97 21.00 6.99
N LEU A 71 -1.90 20.05 6.95
CA LEU A 71 -3.15 20.18 6.23
C LEU A 71 -4.20 20.72 7.22
N ASP A 72 -4.85 21.85 6.91
CA ASP A 72 -5.87 22.49 7.75
C ASP A 72 -7.19 21.68 7.74
N ILE A 73 -7.15 20.48 8.31
CA ILE A 73 -8.23 19.49 8.27
C ILE A 73 -8.87 19.46 9.65
N GLY A 74 -10.18 19.71 9.70
CA GLY A 74 -10.93 19.96 10.94
C GLY A 74 -10.74 18.90 12.05
N SER A 75 -11.00 19.33 13.29
CA SER A 75 -10.65 18.61 14.52
C SER A 75 -11.27 17.20 14.71
N GLU A 76 -12.37 16.89 14.03
CA GLU A 76 -12.97 15.54 14.01
C GLU A 76 -12.21 14.57 13.11
N MET A 77 -11.79 15.02 11.91
CA MET A 77 -10.89 14.28 11.04
C MET A 77 -9.56 14.04 11.75
N LEU A 78 -8.99 15.06 12.40
CA LEU A 78 -7.74 14.92 13.16
C LEU A 78 -7.82 13.84 14.26
N LYS A 79 -9.01 13.60 14.86
CA LYS A 79 -9.21 12.52 15.84
C LYS A 79 -9.23 11.13 15.19
N SER A 80 -9.80 10.96 13.99
CA SER A 80 -9.66 9.72 13.23
C SER A 80 -8.22 9.50 12.74
N PHE A 81 -7.46 10.58 12.54
CA PHE A 81 -6.01 10.52 12.25
C PHE A 81 -5.15 9.98 13.39
N LYS A 82 -5.66 9.97 14.63
CA LYS A 82 -4.96 9.38 15.79
C LYS A 82 -5.02 7.85 15.82
N ASP A 83 -5.91 7.22 15.04
CA ASP A 83 -5.96 5.78 14.84
C ASP A 83 -5.07 5.43 13.63
N ASN A 84 -3.74 5.43 13.83
CA ASN A 84 -2.72 5.39 12.76
C ASN A 84 -2.97 4.27 11.71
N GLY A 85 -3.35 3.07 12.17
CA GLY A 85 -3.65 1.95 11.28
C GLY A 85 -4.90 2.13 10.42
N TYR A 86 -5.90 2.92 10.87
CA TYR A 86 -7.08 3.21 10.07
C TYR A 86 -6.75 4.06 8.84
N ASN A 87 -5.89 5.09 8.99
CA ASN A 87 -5.62 6.02 7.90
C ASN A 87 -4.73 5.40 6.83
N MET A 88 -3.71 4.64 7.24
CA MET A 88 -2.89 3.88 6.29
C MET A 88 -3.73 2.83 5.55
N ALA A 89 -4.64 2.13 6.24
CA ALA A 89 -5.58 1.22 5.61
C ALA A 89 -6.46 1.91 4.56
N GLN A 90 -7.02 3.08 4.88
CA GLN A 90 -7.85 3.86 3.96
C GLN A 90 -7.06 4.42 2.76
N CYS A 91 -5.83 4.88 2.97
CA CYS A 91 -4.95 5.36 1.89
C CYS A 91 -4.61 4.23 0.91
N ILE A 92 -4.25 3.06 1.43
CA ILE A 92 -4.00 1.89 0.59
C ILE A 92 -5.30 1.44 -0.10
N ARG A 93 -6.43 1.42 0.62
CA ARG A 93 -7.76 1.08 0.08
C ARG A 93 -8.11 1.94 -1.13
N ALA A 94 -7.98 3.25 -1.03
CA ALA A 94 -8.21 4.16 -2.14
C ALA A 94 -7.35 3.86 -3.38
N GLY A 95 -6.13 3.35 -3.19
CA GLY A 95 -5.21 3.02 -4.28
C GLY A 95 -5.47 1.67 -4.95
N ILE A 96 -5.89 0.64 -4.20
CA ILE A 96 -5.92 -0.75 -4.70
C ILE A 96 -7.28 -1.45 -4.66
N GLU A 97 -8.30 -0.88 -4.01
CA GLU A 97 -9.61 -1.52 -3.85
C GLU A 97 -10.25 -1.90 -5.20
N SER A 98 -10.18 -1.00 -6.19
CA SER A 98 -10.71 -1.30 -7.53
C SER A 98 -10.08 -2.54 -8.17
N LEU A 99 -8.78 -2.77 -7.96
CA LEU A 99 -8.08 -3.95 -8.45
C LEU A 99 -8.53 -5.22 -7.70
N LEU A 100 -8.70 -5.11 -6.38
CA LEU A 100 -9.18 -6.21 -5.54
C LEU A 100 -10.61 -6.60 -5.92
N VAL A 101 -11.49 -5.62 -6.11
CA VAL A 101 -12.88 -5.83 -6.56
C VAL A 101 -12.92 -6.53 -7.91
N CYS A 102 -12.11 -6.07 -8.87
CA CYS A 102 -12.10 -6.64 -10.22
C CYS A 102 -11.65 -8.11 -10.23
N HIS A 103 -10.78 -8.52 -9.31
CA HIS A 103 -10.20 -9.86 -9.30
C HIS A 103 -10.91 -10.83 -8.34
N PHE A 104 -11.26 -10.36 -7.13
CA PHE A 104 -11.84 -11.19 -6.07
C PHE A 104 -13.34 -10.96 -5.86
N GLY A 105 -13.88 -9.82 -6.31
CA GLY A 105 -15.27 -9.40 -6.11
C GLY A 105 -15.49 -8.56 -4.86
N ASP A 106 -16.62 -7.85 -4.82
CA ASP A 106 -16.95 -6.90 -3.74
C ASP A 106 -17.15 -7.56 -2.36
N SER A 107 -17.56 -8.83 -2.33
CA SER A 107 -17.98 -9.50 -1.09
C SER A 107 -16.87 -9.72 -0.08
N VAL A 108 -15.60 -9.66 -0.51
CA VAL A 108 -14.42 -9.95 0.35
C VAL A 108 -13.67 -8.69 0.77
N ILE A 109 -14.04 -7.52 0.25
CA ILE A 109 -13.27 -6.28 0.39
C ILE A 109 -13.20 -5.81 1.84
N GLU A 110 -14.34 -5.79 2.54
CA GLU A 110 -14.37 -5.35 3.94
C GLU A 110 -13.49 -6.24 4.82
N GLU A 111 -13.55 -7.55 4.63
CA GLU A 111 -12.77 -8.51 5.40
C GLU A 111 -11.26 -8.37 5.17
N ILE A 112 -10.85 -8.12 3.92
CA ILE A 112 -9.45 -7.85 3.58
C ILE A 112 -8.95 -6.57 4.28
N PHE A 113 -9.73 -5.48 4.24
CA PHE A 113 -9.29 -4.21 4.81
C PHE A 113 -9.39 -4.16 6.34
N ASP A 114 -10.34 -4.86 6.95
CA ASP A 114 -10.40 -5.05 8.40
C ASP A 114 -9.18 -5.84 8.90
N GLY A 115 -8.83 -6.91 8.18
CA GLY A 115 -7.60 -7.66 8.42
C GLY A 115 -6.35 -6.81 8.31
N TYR A 116 -6.26 -6.02 7.24
CA TYR A 116 -5.14 -5.11 7.03
C TYR A 116 -5.04 -4.05 8.12
N LYS A 117 -6.16 -3.48 8.56
CA LYS A 117 -6.21 -2.53 9.69
C LYS A 117 -5.67 -3.17 10.98
N ASN A 118 -6.03 -4.42 11.26
CA ASN A 118 -5.55 -5.11 12.46
C ASN A 118 -4.03 -5.30 12.44
N ILE A 119 -3.45 -5.68 11.29
CA ILE A 119 -1.98 -5.82 11.13
C ILE A 119 -1.27 -4.49 11.38
N LEU A 120 -1.85 -3.38 10.95
CA LEU A 120 -1.25 -2.06 11.14
C LEU A 120 -1.32 -1.57 12.60
N ASN A 121 -2.17 -2.20 13.42
CA ASN A 121 -2.37 -1.87 14.82
C ASN A 121 -1.61 -2.82 15.78
N ASP A 122 -1.03 -3.91 15.27
CA ASP A 122 -0.16 -4.85 16.00
C ASP A 122 1.29 -4.36 16.06
#